data_AF-A0A961UY68-F1
#
_entry.id   AF-A0A961UY68-F1
#
_cell.length_a   1.000
_cell.length_b   1.000
_cell.length_c   1.000
_cell.angle_alpha   90.00
_cell.angle_beta   90.00
_cell.angle_gamma   90.00
#
_symmetry.space_group_name_H-M   'P 1'
#
loop_
_entity.id
_entity.type
_entity.pdbx_description
1 polymer ?
#
loop_
_entity_poly.entity_id
_entity_poly.type
_entity_poly.pdbx_seq_one_letter_code
_entity_poly.pdbx_strand_id
1 'polypeptide(L)' 'GDRVLFGKWSGTEVKIDGEDLLIMKESDVMGVIEGKAASRKAA' A
#
# COMPACT_ATOMS: atom_id res chain seq x y z
N GLY A 1 4.81 -6.37 7.99
CA GLY A 1 4.43 -5.15 7.24
C GLY A 1 3.60 -5.61 6.08
N ASP A 2 2.45 -4.98 5.90
CA ASP A 2 1.47 -5.38 4.90
C ASP A 2 1.63 -4.53 3.64
N ARG A 3 1.49 -5.16 2.47
CA ARG A 3 1.53 -4.44 1.21
C ARG A 3 0.12 -3.95 0.94
N VAL A 4 -0.07 -2.67 0.73
CA VAL A 4 -1.39 -2.09 0.49
C VAL A 4 -1.44 -1.42 -0.87
N LEU A 5 -2.60 -1.48 -1.51
CA LEU A 5 -2.92 -0.73 -2.70
C LEU A 5 -3.50 0.61 -2.28
N PHE A 6 -2.91 1.68 -2.79
CA PHE A 6 -3.38 3.05 -2.60
C PHE A 6 -3.49 3.73 -3.97
N GLY A 7 -4.28 4.80 -4.04
CA GLY A 7 -4.48 5.55 -5.27
C GLY A 7 -3.19 6.20 -5.77
N LYS A 8 -2.97 6.21 -7.09
CA LYS A 8 -1.77 6.83 -7.69
C LYS A 8 -1.58 8.32 -7.31
N TRP A 9 -2.67 9.01 -6.98
CA TRP A 9 -2.68 10.42 -6.62
C TRP A 9 -3.05 10.66 -5.15
N SER A 10 -3.02 9.63 -4.31
CA SER A 10 -3.33 9.76 -2.89
C SER A 10 -2.06 9.85 -2.04
N GLY A 11 -2.05 10.79 -1.11
CA GLY A 11 -0.96 11.03 -0.18
C GLY A 11 -0.12 12.27 -0.50
N THR A 12 0.76 12.62 0.43
CA THR A 12 1.70 13.73 0.36
C THR A 12 3.10 13.20 0.60
N GLU A 13 4.03 13.48 -0.31
CA GLU A 13 5.45 13.19 -0.12
C GLU A 13 6.06 14.21 0.84
N VAL A 14 6.70 13.73 1.90
CA VAL A 14 7.33 14.54 2.93
C VAL A 14 8.72 13.99 3.21
N LYS A 15 9.71 14.89 3.28
CA LYS A 15 11.06 14.56 3.72
C LYS A 15 11.17 14.71 5.22
N ILE A 16 11.41 13.62 5.94
CA ILE A 16 11.63 13.61 7.39
C ILE A 16 12.95 12.90 7.66
N ASP A 17 13.82 13.52 8.46
CA ASP A 17 15.12 12.96 8.86
C ASP A 17 16.02 12.50 7.69
N GLY A 18 15.86 13.14 6.52
CA GLY A 18 16.61 12.83 5.30
C GLY A 18 16.02 11.70 4.45
N GLU A 19 14.90 11.10 4.87
CA GLU A 19 14.19 10.06 4.13
C GLU A 19 12.95 10.62 3.43
N ASP A 20 12.72 10.16 2.20
CA ASP A 20 11.51 10.44 1.44
C ASP A 20 10.40 9.48 1.88
N LEU A 21 9.40 10.02 2.59
CA LEU A 21 8.27 9.26 3.10
C LEU A 21 6.98 9.71 2.41
N LEU A 22 6.10 8.76 2.11
CA LEU A 22 4.77 9.03 1.59
C LEU A 22 3.76 8.90 2.73
N ILE A 23 3.15 10.02 3.10
CA ILE A 23 2.08 10.05 4.11
C ILE A 23 0.74 9.98 3.38
N MET A 24 -0.10 9.02 3.74
CA MET A 24 -1.45 8.85 3.18
C MET A 24 -2.49 8.68 4.28
N LYS A 25 -3.75 8.98 4.00
CA LYS A 25 -4.85 8.72 4.94
C LYS A 25 -5.32 7.28 4.81
N GLU A 26 -5.85 6.72 5.89
CA GLU A 26 -6.43 5.37 5.89
C GLU A 26 -7.53 5.21 4.84
N SER A 27 -8.32 6.26 4.59
CA SER A 27 -9.37 6.29 3.57
C SER A 27 -8.87 6.06 2.14
N ASP A 28 -7.57 6.28 1.90
CA ASP A 28 -6.96 6.14 0.58
C ASP A 28 -6.47 4.70 0.31
N VAL A 29 -6.57 3.82 1.31
CA VAL A 29 -6.22 2.40 1.20
C VAL A 29 -7.37 1.65 0.52
N MET A 30 -7.12 1.17 -0.70
CA MET A 30 -8.10 0.44 -1.51
C MET A 30 -8.19 -1.03 -1.10
N GLY A 31 -7.11 -1.61 -0.60
CA GLY A 31 -7.07 -3.01 -0.20
C GLY A 31 -5.67 -3.46 0.21
N VAL A 32 -5.62 -4.55 0.97
CA VAL A 32 -4.36 -5.15 1.42
C VAL A 32 -4.01 -6.33 0.52
N ILE A 33 -2.79 -6.33 -0.01
CA ILE A 33 -2.21 -7.44 -0.75
C ILE A 33 -1.61 -8.43 0.26
N GLU A 34 -2.29 -9.55 0.47
CA GLU A 34 -1.74 -10.67 1.23
C GLU A 34 -0.76 -11.47 0.37
N GLY A 35 0.53 -11.32 0.66
CA GLY A 35 1.61 -12.03 -0.01
C GLY A 35 1.83 -13.46 0.47
N LYS A 36 0.82 -14.35 0.40
CA LYS A 36 0.99 -15.82 0.18
C LYS A 36 -0.35 -16.56 0.10
N ALA A 37 -0.53 -17.25 -1.04
CA ALA A 37 -1.36 -18.45 -1.25
C ALA A 37 -2.90 -18.31 -1.27
N ALA A 38 -3.49 -17.90 -2.41
CA ALA A 38 -4.79 -18.45 -2.86
C ALA A 38 -5.12 -18.08 -4.32
N SER A 39 -4.61 -18.84 -5.30
CA SER A 39 -5.30 -19.08 -6.59
C SER A 39 -4.55 -20.09 -7.47
N ARG A 40 -4.24 -21.27 -6.91
CA ARG A 40 -4.24 -22.51 -7.69
C ARG A 40 -5.44 -23.33 -7.23
N LYS A 41 -6.60 -23.06 -7.83
CA LYS A 41 -7.69 -24.05 -7.92
C LYS A 41 -8.15 -24.10 -9.37
N ALA A 42 -7.36 -24.79 -10.17
CA ALA A 42 -7.84 -25.51 -11.34
C ALA A 42 -7.62 -26.99 -11.03
N ALA A 43 -8.70 -27.70 -10.72
CA ALA A 43 -8.88 -29.14 -10.77
C ALA A 43 -10.39 -29.41 -10.72
#